data_AF-A0A2R6W6U6-F1
#
_entry.id   AF-A0A2R6W6U6-F1
#
_cell.length_a   1.000
_cell.length_b   1.000
_cell.length_c   1.000
_cell.angle_alpha   90.00
_cell.angle_beta   90.00
_cell.angle_gamma   90.00
#
_symmetry.space_group_name_H-M   'P 1'
#
loop_
_entity.id
_entity.type
_entity.pdbx_description
1 polymer ?
#
loop_
_entity_poly.entity_id
_entity_poly.type
_entity_poly.pdbx_seq_one_letter_code
_entity_poly.pdbx_strand_id
1 'polypeptide(L)'
;MALLKRTSPSSFSPLKYISLPSLLIWVMATYIILDLGMHLSTSEDGHVHSQVIKSIKSKISETAAEEEENGSAVMEDGRNADCNSVEAHMDVQEDQPRKPEDPWNQLKWGLPPAECRVKGHLIERLDPLNNYRRGVALGFTTDLDDKTQIEQWFLGTKEDLNKAKRRVFIDLGANEFTTSFLWFMQRYPCDFTEIHAFEADPNLFKFPTGWDEEANWIQEPGWGKVKSRAGFVPSWLLERIHYYNKYAGVVDNVSAVNITRFMKEELKLTPEDTVIVKMDIEGAEWNILYDWVKDPEMPQIIDELFVELHYWHPDNKWDFKRWGRVDATRMLADLRFRGFYAHYWD
;
A
#
# COMPACT_ATOMS: atom_id res chain seq x y z
N MET A 1 27.07 31.82 -66.31
CA MET A 1 26.21 30.99 -67.17
C MET A 1 26.07 29.63 -66.50
N ALA A 2 25.05 29.46 -65.64
CA ALA A 2 24.68 28.18 -65.03
C ALA A 2 23.22 28.29 -64.56
N LEU A 3 22.33 27.57 -65.24
CA LEU A 3 20.90 27.46 -64.96
C LEU A 3 20.67 26.34 -63.94
N LEU A 4 20.21 26.67 -62.73
CA LEU A 4 19.75 25.69 -61.74
C LEU A 4 18.23 25.47 -61.91
N LYS A 5 17.88 24.28 -62.40
CA LYS A 5 16.51 23.75 -62.50
C LYS A 5 15.95 23.48 -61.09
N ARG A 6 14.78 24.06 -60.78
CA ARG A 6 13.93 23.67 -59.66
C ARG A 6 13.27 22.31 -59.95
N THR A 7 13.49 21.33 -59.08
CA THR A 7 12.71 20.08 -59.01
C THR A 7 11.60 20.23 -57.97
N SER A 8 10.37 19.83 -58.32
CA SER A 8 9.19 19.80 -57.45
C SER A 8 9.28 18.67 -56.42
N PRO A 9 8.82 18.85 -55.17
CA PRO A 9 8.69 17.75 -54.22
C PRO A 9 7.49 16.87 -54.58
N SER A 10 7.74 15.56 -54.55
CA SER A 10 6.79 14.47 -54.69
C SER A 10 5.74 14.43 -53.58
N SER A 11 4.56 13.94 -53.94
CA SER A 11 3.39 13.65 -53.13
C SER A 11 3.69 12.89 -51.83
N PHE A 12 3.44 13.51 -50.69
CA PHE A 12 3.26 12.80 -49.42
C PHE A 12 1.84 12.22 -49.37
N SER A 13 1.74 10.89 -49.28
CA SER A 13 0.49 10.19 -48.97
C SER A 13 0.10 10.44 -47.50
N PRO A 14 -1.15 10.80 -47.20
CA PRO A 14 -1.58 11.03 -45.82
C PRO A 14 -1.64 9.71 -45.06
N LEU A 15 -0.77 9.56 -44.05
CA LEU A 15 -0.93 8.56 -43.00
C LEU A 15 -2.27 8.85 -42.29
N LYS A 16 -3.19 7.89 -42.36
CA LYS A 16 -4.47 7.96 -41.64
C LYS A 16 -4.16 7.96 -40.15
N TYR A 17 -4.39 9.09 -39.49
CA TYR A 17 -4.32 9.19 -38.04
C TYR A 17 -5.39 8.27 -37.43
N ILE A 18 -4.93 7.24 -36.71
CA ILE A 18 -5.78 6.47 -35.80
C ILE A 18 -6.06 7.39 -34.62
N SER A 19 -7.33 7.63 -34.31
CA SER A 19 -7.71 8.47 -33.17
C SER A 19 -7.27 7.79 -31.87
N LEU A 20 -6.88 8.59 -30.87
CA LEU A 20 -6.45 8.11 -29.55
C LEU A 20 -7.44 7.09 -28.93
N PRO A 21 -8.77 7.28 -29.03
CA PRO A 21 -9.74 6.30 -28.54
C PRO A 21 -9.66 4.95 -29.28
N SER A 22 -9.46 4.95 -30.60
CA SER A 22 -9.33 3.72 -31.37
C SER A 22 -8.05 2.97 -31.02
N LEU A 23 -6.95 3.67 -30.71
CA LEU A 23 -5.73 3.05 -30.22
C LEU A 23 -5.94 2.41 -28.84
N LEU A 24 -6.62 3.12 -27.93
CA LEU A 24 -6.93 2.61 -26.58
C LEU A 24 -7.80 1.34 -26.63
N ILE A 25 -8.83 1.33 -27.48
CA ILE A 25 -9.70 0.15 -27.70
C ILE A 25 -8.88 -1.02 -28.23
N TRP A 26 -7.97 -0.79 -29.18
CA TRP A 26 -7.11 -1.85 -29.72
C TRP A 26 -6.15 -2.41 -28.66
N VAL A 27 -5.57 -1.57 -27.81
CA VAL A 27 -4.69 -2.00 -26.72
C VAL A 27 -5.47 -2.85 -25.70
N MET A 28 -6.66 -2.39 -25.30
CA MET A 28 -7.52 -3.12 -24.36
C MET A 28 -8.00 -4.46 -24.95
N ALA A 29 -8.44 -4.48 -26.21
CA ALA A 29 -8.88 -5.70 -26.88
C ALA A 29 -7.72 -6.71 -27.01
N THR A 30 -6.52 -6.24 -27.34
CA THR A 30 -5.34 -7.11 -27.45
C THR A 30 -4.95 -7.68 -26.09
N TYR A 31 -5.01 -6.87 -25.03
CA TYR A 31 -4.77 -7.33 -23.66
C TYR A 31 -5.77 -8.42 -23.23
N ILE A 32 -7.08 -8.19 -23.47
CA ILE A 32 -8.13 -9.18 -23.15
C ILE A 32 -7.91 -10.49 -23.91
N ILE A 33 -7.56 -10.42 -25.20
CA ILE A 33 -7.30 -11.61 -26.02
C ILE A 33 -6.09 -12.39 -25.52
N LEU A 34 -5.02 -11.70 -25.11
CA LEU A 34 -3.83 -12.34 -24.55
C LEU A 34 -4.11 -12.97 -23.19
N ASP A 35 -4.84 -12.28 -22.30
CA ASP A 35 -5.24 -12.80 -20.98
C ASP A 35 -6.14 -14.04 -21.13
N LEU A 36 -7.13 -14.00 -22.03
CA LEU A 36 -7.93 -15.17 -22.37
C LEU A 36 -7.08 -16.29 -22.98
N GLY A 37 -6.17 -15.98 -23.89
CA GLY A 37 -5.29 -16.96 -24.53
C GLY A 37 -4.42 -17.70 -23.52
N MET A 38 -3.88 -16.98 -22.53
CA MET A 38 -3.10 -17.58 -21.44
C MET A 38 -3.97 -18.43 -20.52
N HIS A 39 -5.16 -17.96 -20.15
CA HIS A 39 -6.10 -18.75 -19.34
C HIS A 39 -6.62 -20.01 -20.04
N LEU A 40 -6.74 -19.97 -21.37
CA LEU A 40 -7.15 -21.12 -22.17
C LEU A 40 -5.99 -22.09 -22.44
N SER A 41 -4.74 -21.61 -22.43
CA SER A 41 -3.55 -22.43 -22.65
C SER A 41 -3.17 -23.30 -21.45
N THR A 42 -3.65 -23.00 -20.25
CA THR A 42 -3.33 -23.74 -19.02
C THR A 42 -4.38 -24.81 -18.64
N SER A 43 -5.44 -24.95 -19.44
CA SER A 43 -6.46 -25.98 -19.27
C SER A 43 -6.05 -27.27 -19.99
N GLU A 44 -5.75 -28.34 -19.25
CA GLU A 44 -5.20 -29.61 -19.76
C GLU A 44 -6.11 -30.43 -20.69
N ASP A 45 -7.37 -30.03 -20.97
CA ASP A 45 -8.30 -30.86 -21.74
C ASP A 45 -8.82 -30.17 -23.02
N GLY A 46 -8.07 -30.35 -24.11
CA GLY A 46 -8.33 -29.82 -25.46
C GLY A 46 -9.54 -30.38 -26.21
N HIS A 47 -10.59 -30.90 -25.53
CA HIS A 47 -11.79 -31.46 -26.18
C HIS A 47 -13.13 -30.83 -25.78
N VAL A 48 -13.14 -29.88 -24.83
CA VAL A 48 -14.37 -29.18 -24.42
C VAL A 48 -14.69 -27.96 -25.33
N HIS A 49 -13.79 -27.61 -26.24
CA HIS A 49 -13.72 -26.24 -26.77
C HIS A 49 -14.74 -25.89 -27.88
N SER A 50 -15.20 -26.85 -28.69
CA SER A 50 -16.18 -26.54 -29.75
C SER A 50 -17.59 -26.27 -29.22
N GLN A 51 -17.94 -26.85 -28.07
CA GLN A 51 -19.25 -26.67 -27.45
C GLN A 51 -19.34 -25.36 -26.66
N VAL A 52 -18.25 -24.98 -25.99
CA VAL A 52 -18.19 -23.71 -25.24
C VAL A 52 -18.21 -22.51 -26.19
N ILE A 53 -17.49 -22.54 -27.31
CA ILE A 53 -17.53 -21.45 -28.31
C ILE A 53 -18.92 -21.34 -28.96
N LYS A 54 -19.61 -22.47 -29.21
CA LYS A 54 -21.01 -22.44 -29.70
C LYS A 54 -21.98 -21.87 -28.67
N SER A 55 -21.81 -22.21 -27.39
CA SER A 55 -22.62 -21.71 -26.27
C SER A 55 -22.39 -20.22 -26.00
N ILE A 56 -21.15 -19.74 -26.13
CA ILE A 56 -20.81 -18.32 -25.99
C ILE A 56 -21.40 -17.51 -27.15
N LYS A 57 -21.32 -18.00 -28.39
CA LYS A 57 -21.93 -17.31 -29.54
C LYS A 57 -23.46 -17.23 -29.46
N SER A 58 -24.13 -18.27 -28.95
CA SER A 58 -25.58 -18.21 -28.76
C SER A 58 -25.96 -17.25 -27.64
N LYS A 59 -25.21 -17.25 -26.53
CA LYS A 59 -25.47 -16.33 -25.41
C LYS A 59 -25.24 -14.88 -25.76
N ILE A 60 -24.16 -14.54 -26.49
CA ILE A 60 -23.89 -13.16 -26.93
C ILE A 60 -24.99 -12.64 -27.86
N SER A 61 -25.62 -13.52 -28.67
CA SER A 61 -26.75 -13.14 -29.52
C SER A 61 -28.04 -12.92 -28.72
N GLU A 62 -28.19 -13.51 -27.55
CA GLU A 62 -29.33 -13.31 -26.64
C GLU A 62 -29.12 -12.07 -25.76
N THR A 63 -27.89 -11.79 -25.29
CA THR A 63 -27.62 -10.63 -24.41
C THR A 63 -27.68 -9.31 -25.15
N ALA A 64 -27.31 -9.28 -26.44
CA ALA A 64 -27.41 -8.07 -27.27
C ALA A 64 -28.87 -7.64 -27.56
N ALA A 65 -29.86 -8.49 -27.26
CA ALA A 65 -31.28 -8.18 -27.39
C ALA A 65 -31.93 -7.75 -26.05
N GLU A 66 -31.30 -8.04 -24.91
CA GLU A 66 -31.82 -7.68 -23.57
C GLU A 66 -31.18 -6.41 -22.98
N GLU A 67 -30.02 -5.96 -23.49
CA GLU A 67 -29.32 -4.75 -22.99
C GLU A 67 -29.96 -3.40 -23.39
N GLU A 68 -31.04 -3.38 -24.18
CA GLU A 68 -31.80 -2.14 -24.44
C GLU A 68 -32.89 -1.85 -23.40
N GLU A 69 -33.18 -2.76 -22.45
CA GLU A 69 -34.33 -2.59 -21.53
C GLU A 69 -34.02 -2.59 -20.02
N ASN A 70 -32.76 -2.75 -19.58
CA ASN A 70 -32.45 -2.76 -18.14
C ASN A 70 -31.24 -1.90 -17.77
N GLY A 71 -31.49 -0.59 -17.70
CA GLY A 71 -30.57 0.37 -17.11
C GLY A 71 -30.46 0.21 -15.59
N SER A 72 -29.23 0.01 -15.14
CA SER A 72 -28.70 0.44 -13.82
C SER A 72 -29.44 -0.08 -12.57
N ALA A 73 -29.16 -1.33 -12.20
CA ALA A 73 -29.22 -1.77 -10.80
C ALA A 73 -27.80 -2.00 -10.29
N VAL A 74 -27.21 -0.96 -9.70
CA VAL A 74 -26.07 -1.12 -8.80
C VAL A 74 -26.60 -1.89 -7.59
N MET A 75 -26.13 -3.13 -7.40
CA MET A 75 -26.40 -3.89 -6.18
C MET A 75 -25.71 -3.19 -5.00
N GLU A 76 -26.45 -2.34 -4.28
CA GLU A 76 -26.15 -2.06 -2.87
C GLU A 76 -26.51 -3.32 -2.07
N ASP A 77 -25.51 -4.16 -1.76
CA ASP A 77 -25.66 -5.20 -0.74
C ASP A 77 -25.83 -4.50 0.62
N GLY A 78 -27.10 -4.29 0.99
CA GLY A 78 -27.56 -3.55 2.17
C GLY A 78 -27.35 -4.29 3.49
N ARG A 79 -26.13 -4.79 3.76
CA ARG A 79 -25.69 -5.01 5.14
C ARG A 79 -25.12 -3.70 5.65
N ASN A 80 -25.97 -2.91 6.29
CA ASN A 80 -25.54 -1.75 7.05
C ASN A 80 -24.74 -2.27 8.26
N ALA A 81 -23.42 -2.46 8.07
CA ALA A 81 -22.55 -2.96 9.12
C ALA A 81 -22.62 -2.01 10.32
N ASP A 82 -22.91 -2.55 11.51
CA ASP A 82 -22.96 -1.78 12.74
C ASP A 82 -21.53 -1.44 13.18
N CYS A 83 -20.99 -0.35 12.66
CA CYS A 83 -19.63 0.12 12.91
C CYS A 83 -19.42 0.73 14.32
N ASN A 84 -20.29 0.41 15.27
CA ASN A 84 -20.21 0.88 16.66
C ASN A 84 -19.49 -0.12 17.59
N SER A 85 -18.80 -1.13 17.03
CA SER A 85 -18.02 -2.10 17.78
C SER A 85 -16.66 -2.37 17.14
N VAL A 86 -15.71 -2.83 17.95
CA VAL A 86 -14.37 -3.26 17.50
C VAL A 86 -14.51 -4.46 16.58
N GLU A 87 -15.42 -5.37 16.91
CA GLU A 87 -15.70 -6.59 16.17
C GLU A 87 -16.18 -6.29 14.74
N ALA A 88 -16.86 -5.18 14.49
CA ALA A 88 -17.26 -4.75 13.14
C ALA A 88 -16.09 -4.31 12.26
N HIS A 89 -14.95 -3.95 12.86
CA HIS A 89 -13.70 -3.68 12.15
C HIS A 89 -12.83 -4.94 12.00
N MET A 90 -13.19 -6.06 12.64
CA MET A 90 -12.50 -7.35 12.52
C MET A 90 -13.16 -8.23 11.45
N ASP A 91 -12.37 -9.07 10.79
CA ASP A 91 -12.89 -10.16 9.97
C ASP A 91 -13.12 -11.39 10.88
N VAL A 92 -14.35 -11.55 11.39
CA VAL A 92 -14.72 -12.57 12.40
C VAL A 92 -14.81 -13.99 11.81
N GLN A 93 -14.39 -14.22 10.55
CA GLN A 93 -14.44 -15.55 9.94
C GLN A 93 -13.21 -16.40 10.29
N GLU A 94 -13.03 -16.69 11.58
CA GLU A 94 -11.95 -17.56 12.08
C GLU A 94 -12.26 -19.07 11.89
N ASP A 95 -13.55 -19.43 11.81
CA ASP A 95 -13.99 -20.83 11.87
C ASP A 95 -14.24 -21.51 10.50
N GLN A 96 -14.08 -20.78 9.40
CA GLN A 96 -14.20 -21.38 8.07
C GLN A 96 -12.80 -21.67 7.54
N PRO A 97 -12.41 -22.95 7.31
CA PRO A 97 -11.20 -23.24 6.57
C PRO A 97 -11.34 -22.61 5.19
N ARG A 98 -10.70 -21.45 4.98
CA ARG A 98 -10.58 -20.86 3.65
C ARG A 98 -9.81 -21.89 2.84
N LYS A 99 -10.44 -22.46 1.82
CA LYS A 99 -9.70 -23.24 0.83
C LYS A 99 -8.55 -22.33 0.35
N PRO A 100 -7.33 -22.84 0.21
CA PRO A 100 -6.26 -22.07 -0.39
C PRO A 100 -6.75 -21.63 -1.77
N GLU A 101 -7.14 -20.36 -1.88
CA GLU A 101 -7.54 -19.79 -3.16
C GLU A 101 -6.29 -19.76 -4.04
N ASP A 102 -6.47 -20.01 -5.33
CA ASP A 102 -5.40 -19.88 -6.33
C ASP A 102 -4.63 -18.57 -6.07
N PRO A 103 -3.30 -18.61 -5.84
CA PRO A 103 -2.49 -17.41 -5.62
C PRO A 103 -2.71 -16.34 -6.70
N TRP A 104 -3.08 -16.72 -7.92
CA TRP A 104 -3.43 -15.80 -9.01
C TRP A 104 -4.77 -15.08 -8.80
N ASN A 105 -5.75 -15.72 -8.17
CA ASN A 105 -7.01 -15.08 -7.77
C ASN A 105 -6.82 -14.17 -6.55
N GLN A 106 -5.80 -14.44 -5.72
CA GLN A 106 -5.38 -13.54 -4.65
C GLN A 106 -4.61 -12.33 -5.23
N LEU A 107 -3.74 -12.52 -6.21
CA LEU A 107 -2.95 -11.47 -6.87
C LEU A 107 -3.78 -10.31 -7.46
N LYS A 108 -5.00 -10.57 -7.92
CA LYS A 108 -5.74 -9.63 -8.77
C LYS A 108 -6.44 -8.49 -8.04
N TRP A 109 -6.57 -8.51 -6.70
CA TRP A 109 -7.30 -7.47 -5.99
C TRP A 109 -6.66 -7.18 -4.64
N GLY A 110 -6.59 -5.91 -4.26
CA GLY A 110 -6.27 -5.51 -2.89
C GLY A 110 -7.18 -6.25 -1.94
N LEU A 111 -6.72 -6.47 -0.71
CA LEU A 111 -7.60 -6.91 0.37
C LEU A 111 -8.95 -6.20 0.21
N PRO A 112 -10.08 -6.93 0.20
CA PRO A 112 -11.37 -6.30 -0.07
C PRO A 112 -11.59 -5.16 0.93
N PRO A 113 -12.43 -4.17 0.61
CA PRO A 113 -12.67 -3.09 1.53
C PRO A 113 -13.21 -3.63 2.87
N ALA A 114 -12.80 -3.00 3.97
CA ALA A 114 -13.44 -3.21 5.26
C ALA A 114 -14.92 -2.79 5.16
N GLU A 115 -15.79 -3.50 5.90
CA GLU A 115 -17.21 -3.13 5.97
C GLU A 115 -17.38 -1.73 6.56
N CYS A 116 -16.55 -1.40 7.56
CA CYS A 116 -16.55 -0.11 8.23
C CYS A 116 -15.54 0.85 7.62
N ARG A 117 -16.04 2.06 7.30
CA ARG A 117 -15.22 3.19 6.89
C ARG A 117 -14.50 3.80 8.08
N VAL A 118 -13.34 4.37 7.83
CA VAL A 118 -12.55 5.11 8.82
C VAL A 118 -12.31 6.51 8.26
N LYS A 119 -12.57 7.55 9.06
CA LYS A 119 -12.56 8.95 8.60
C LYS A 119 -13.42 9.20 7.34
N GLY A 120 -14.51 8.44 7.18
CA GLY A 120 -15.40 8.52 6.01
C GLY A 120 -14.92 7.76 4.76
N HIS A 121 -13.71 7.20 4.79
CA HIS A 121 -13.07 6.54 3.66
C HIS A 121 -13.13 5.02 3.75
N LEU A 122 -13.19 4.36 2.59
CA LEU A 122 -12.93 2.92 2.50
C LEU A 122 -11.45 2.67 2.82
N ILE A 123 -11.19 1.63 3.60
CA ILE A 123 -9.87 1.14 3.98
C ILE A 123 -9.83 -0.37 3.71
N GLU A 124 -8.65 -0.96 3.57
CA GLU A 124 -8.52 -2.40 3.38
C GLU A 124 -9.09 -3.18 4.56
N ARG A 125 -9.69 -4.35 4.31
CA ARG A 125 -10.13 -5.27 5.36
C ARG A 125 -8.94 -5.81 6.14
N LEU A 126 -9.10 -5.94 7.45
CA LEU A 126 -8.15 -6.67 8.29
C LEU A 126 -8.31 -8.18 8.02
N ASP A 127 -7.44 -8.77 7.19
CA ASP A 127 -7.32 -10.23 7.01
C ASP A 127 -6.25 -10.86 7.91
N PRO A 128 -6.60 -11.49 9.05
CA PRO A 128 -5.60 -12.04 9.97
C PRO A 128 -4.68 -13.09 9.33
N LEU A 129 -5.09 -13.75 8.23
CA LEU A 129 -4.30 -14.78 7.56
C LEU A 129 -3.27 -14.20 6.58
N ASN A 130 -3.63 -13.13 5.88
CA ASN A 130 -2.86 -12.58 4.76
C ASN A 130 -2.30 -11.17 5.01
N ASN A 131 -2.60 -10.56 6.15
CA ASN A 131 -2.07 -9.25 6.53
C ASN A 131 -0.59 -9.30 6.92
N TYR A 132 -0.02 -10.50 7.11
CA TYR A 132 1.43 -10.67 7.19
C TYR A 132 1.97 -10.96 5.81
N ARG A 133 2.80 -10.03 5.31
CA ARG A 133 3.62 -10.14 4.11
C ARG A 133 2.91 -10.92 3.02
N ARG A 134 1.83 -10.40 2.45
CA ARG A 134 1.05 -11.11 1.43
C ARG A 134 1.96 -11.69 0.35
N GLY A 135 2.93 -10.90 -0.12
CA GLY A 135 3.95 -11.35 -1.04
C GLY A 135 4.85 -12.48 -0.50
N VAL A 136 5.18 -12.55 0.79
CA VAL A 136 5.87 -13.71 1.39
C VAL A 136 4.93 -14.90 1.58
N ALA A 137 3.71 -14.69 2.09
CA ALA A 137 2.69 -15.73 2.28
C ALA A 137 2.33 -16.42 0.95
N LEU A 138 2.38 -15.67 -0.16
CA LEU A 138 2.17 -16.18 -1.51
C LEU A 138 3.47 -16.58 -2.23
N GLY A 139 4.64 -16.42 -1.59
CA GLY A 139 5.94 -16.80 -2.14
C GLY A 139 6.46 -15.91 -3.28
N PHE A 140 5.92 -14.70 -3.45
CA PHE A 140 6.29 -13.71 -4.47
C PHE A 140 7.47 -12.82 -4.09
N THR A 141 7.66 -12.51 -2.81
CA THR A 141 8.83 -11.75 -2.33
C THR A 141 9.41 -12.43 -1.09
N THR A 142 10.70 -12.22 -0.87
CA THR A 142 11.41 -12.60 0.36
C THR A 142 11.63 -11.40 1.29
N ASP A 143 11.16 -10.22 0.90
CA ASP A 143 11.51 -8.92 1.50
C ASP A 143 10.33 -7.92 1.51
N LEU A 144 10.47 -6.84 2.28
CA LEU A 144 9.52 -5.75 2.58
C LEU A 144 8.91 -5.09 1.32
N ASP A 145 9.63 -5.12 0.21
CA ASP A 145 9.21 -4.56 -1.08
C ASP A 145 8.18 -5.48 -1.77
N ASP A 146 7.06 -5.77 -1.09
CA ASP A 146 5.87 -6.24 -1.78
C ASP A 146 5.35 -5.09 -2.65
N LYS A 147 5.89 -5.00 -3.87
CA LYS A 147 5.47 -4.05 -4.92
C LYS A 147 4.00 -4.23 -5.32
N THR A 148 3.30 -5.23 -4.76
CA THR A 148 1.86 -5.44 -4.91
C THR A 148 1.04 -4.81 -3.77
N GLN A 149 1.66 -4.23 -2.73
CA GLN A 149 0.97 -3.46 -1.71
C GLN A 149 0.27 -2.28 -2.40
N ILE A 150 -1.06 -2.27 -2.32
CA ILE A 150 -1.84 -1.36 -3.17
C ILE A 150 -1.96 -0.01 -2.48
N GLU A 151 -1.22 0.96 -3.00
CA GLU A 151 -1.21 2.37 -2.59
C GLU A 151 -2.63 2.98 -2.50
N GLN A 152 -3.62 2.40 -3.19
CA GLN A 152 -5.02 2.84 -3.19
C GLN A 152 -5.68 2.93 -1.81
N TRP A 153 -5.13 2.25 -0.81
CA TRP A 153 -5.70 2.28 0.53
C TRP A 153 -5.20 3.45 1.36
N PHE A 154 -4.12 4.13 0.96
CA PHE A 154 -3.56 5.21 1.76
C PHE A 154 -4.49 6.42 1.77
N LEU A 155 -4.55 7.12 2.90
CA LEU A 155 -5.39 8.30 3.05
C LEU A 155 -4.99 9.39 2.04
N GLY A 156 -3.68 9.56 1.80
CA GLY A 156 -3.18 10.54 0.83
C GLY A 156 -3.54 10.25 -0.64
N THR A 157 -4.07 9.06 -0.97
CA THR A 157 -4.68 8.81 -2.30
C THR A 157 -6.14 9.23 -2.39
N LYS A 158 -6.78 9.49 -1.23
CA LYS A 158 -8.20 9.81 -1.08
C LYS A 158 -8.41 11.28 -0.75
N GLU A 159 -7.44 11.88 -0.07
CA GLU A 159 -7.44 13.28 0.34
C GLU A 159 -6.17 13.99 -0.09
N ASP A 160 -6.30 15.28 -0.37
CA ASP A 160 -5.14 16.14 -0.65
C ASP A 160 -4.51 16.63 0.66
N LEU A 161 -3.61 15.80 1.19
CA LEU A 161 -2.86 16.07 2.41
C LEU A 161 -1.83 17.21 2.25
N ASN A 162 -1.56 17.66 1.01
CA ASN A 162 -0.61 18.75 0.77
C ASN A 162 -1.20 20.14 1.09
N LYS A 163 -2.51 20.22 1.39
CA LYS A 163 -3.19 21.46 1.81
C LYS A 163 -2.72 21.95 3.18
N ALA A 164 -2.32 21.05 4.07
CA ALA A 164 -1.79 21.45 5.37
C ALA A 164 -0.46 22.19 5.18
N LYS A 165 -0.27 23.27 5.93
CA LYS A 165 0.97 24.07 5.87
C LYS A 165 2.17 23.32 6.44
N ARG A 166 1.92 22.50 7.46
CA ARG A 166 2.90 21.67 8.14
C ARG A 166 2.47 20.22 7.97
N ARG A 167 3.41 19.41 7.49
CA ARG A 167 3.19 18.01 7.10
C ARG A 167 4.35 17.21 7.66
N VAL A 168 4.08 16.40 8.66
CA VAL A 168 5.06 15.75 9.51
C VAL A 168 5.03 14.25 9.25
N PHE A 169 6.18 13.70 8.91
CA PHE A 169 6.38 12.26 8.92
C PHE A 169 7.16 11.87 10.18
N ILE A 170 6.66 10.89 10.92
CA ILE A 170 7.31 10.36 12.12
C ILE A 170 7.60 8.89 11.89
N ASP A 171 8.86 8.55 11.76
CA ASP A 171 9.36 7.19 11.64
C ASP A 171 9.95 6.76 12.98
N LEU A 172 9.25 5.87 13.68
CA LEU A 172 9.62 5.48 15.04
C LEU A 172 10.71 4.41 15.11
N GLY A 173 11.00 3.75 13.99
CA GLY A 173 12.06 2.75 13.87
C GLY A 173 12.61 2.79 12.46
N ALA A 174 13.40 3.83 12.21
CA ALA A 174 13.87 4.17 10.88
C ALA A 174 14.89 3.18 10.32
N ASN A 175 15.53 2.38 11.18
CA ASN A 175 16.49 1.35 10.82
C ASN A 175 17.54 1.89 9.83
N GLU A 176 17.61 1.40 8.59
CA GLU A 176 18.49 1.98 7.57
C GLU A 176 17.75 3.04 6.73
N PHE A 177 18.48 4.07 6.30
CA PHE A 177 17.95 5.20 5.51
C PHE A 177 17.15 4.75 4.28
N THR A 178 17.56 3.67 3.62
CA THR A 178 16.96 3.14 2.39
C THR A 178 15.71 2.29 2.61
N THR A 179 15.34 2.01 3.86
CA THR A 179 14.18 1.17 4.21
C THR A 179 12.90 2.01 4.23
N SER A 180 12.13 1.93 5.32
CA SER A 180 10.87 2.64 5.53
C SER A 180 10.95 4.13 5.19
N PHE A 181 11.97 4.85 5.67
CA PHE A 181 12.16 6.27 5.34
C PHE A 181 12.12 6.57 3.83
N LEU A 182 13.02 5.96 3.04
CA LEU A 182 13.14 6.27 1.62
C LEU A 182 11.89 5.85 0.86
N TRP A 183 11.27 4.74 1.26
CA TRP A 183 10.00 4.28 0.72
C TRP A 183 8.91 5.36 0.88
N PHE A 184 8.72 5.90 2.10
CA PHE A 184 7.70 6.93 2.34
C PHE A 184 7.98 8.20 1.51
N MET A 185 9.24 8.60 1.38
CA MET A 185 9.61 9.77 0.59
C MET A 185 9.37 9.61 -0.91
N GLN A 186 9.36 8.38 -1.41
CA GLN A 186 9.19 8.10 -2.84
C GLN A 186 7.76 7.73 -3.23
N ARG A 187 7.04 7.08 -2.32
CA ARG A 187 5.76 6.42 -2.61
C ARG A 187 4.57 7.09 -1.97
N TYR A 188 4.73 7.61 -0.75
CA TYR A 188 3.60 8.18 -0.05
C TYR A 188 3.19 9.51 -0.70
N PRO A 189 1.90 9.72 -1.04
CA PRO A 189 1.45 10.86 -1.83
C PRO A 189 1.37 12.19 -1.03
N CYS A 190 2.42 12.52 -0.28
CA CYS A 190 2.55 13.75 0.51
C CYS A 190 3.99 14.27 0.49
N ASP A 191 4.18 15.59 0.27
CA ASP A 191 5.48 16.26 0.39
C ASP A 191 5.70 16.75 1.82
N PHE A 192 6.34 15.93 2.66
CA PHE A 192 6.57 16.22 4.07
C PHE A 192 7.47 17.44 4.28
N THR A 193 7.04 18.39 5.09
CA THR A 193 7.80 19.60 5.45
C THR A 193 8.80 19.35 6.58
N GLU A 194 8.53 18.35 7.41
CA GLU A 194 9.30 18.01 8.61
C GLU A 194 9.27 16.49 8.80
N ILE A 195 10.41 15.90 9.14
CA ILE A 195 10.54 14.46 9.31
C ILE A 195 11.28 14.17 10.61
N HIS A 196 10.73 13.29 11.45
CA HIS A 196 11.37 12.84 12.69
C HIS A 196 11.65 11.34 12.59
N ALA A 197 12.93 10.97 12.58
CA ALA A 197 13.37 9.59 12.47
C ALA A 197 14.02 9.15 13.79
N PHE A 198 13.49 8.09 14.39
CA PHE A 198 14.00 7.48 15.61
C PHE A 198 14.67 6.15 15.25
N GLU A 199 15.89 5.95 15.74
CA GLU A 199 16.58 4.66 15.67
C GLU A 199 17.42 4.49 16.93
N ALA A 200 17.24 3.37 17.63
CA ALA A 200 17.94 3.13 18.88
C ALA A 200 19.38 2.66 18.67
N ASP A 201 19.66 1.87 17.64
CA ASP A 201 21.01 1.42 17.30
C ASP A 201 21.74 2.49 16.45
N PRO A 202 22.78 3.15 17.00
CA PRO A 202 23.51 4.18 16.27
C PRO A 202 24.23 3.66 15.01
N ASN A 203 24.28 2.34 14.79
CA ASN A 203 24.93 1.74 13.63
C ASN A 203 24.01 1.55 12.43
N LEU A 204 22.68 1.64 12.60
CA LEU A 204 21.71 1.39 11.54
C LEU A 204 21.45 2.66 10.73
N PHE A 205 20.84 3.69 11.33
CA PHE A 205 20.44 4.88 10.57
C PHE A 205 21.64 5.75 10.24
N LYS A 206 22.06 5.72 8.97
CA LYS A 206 23.17 6.49 8.45
C LYS A 206 22.72 7.31 7.27
N PHE A 207 22.94 8.63 7.35
CA PHE A 207 22.76 9.51 6.21
C PHE A 207 23.71 9.08 5.08
N PRO A 208 23.24 9.09 3.82
CA PRO A 208 24.10 8.73 2.70
C PRO A 208 25.25 9.73 2.55
N THR A 209 26.49 9.25 2.65
CA THR A 209 27.71 10.04 2.40
C THR A 209 28.12 9.93 0.93
N GLY A 210 27.79 10.93 0.11
CA GLY A 210 28.08 10.87 -1.33
C GLY A 210 27.31 9.75 -2.00
N TRP A 211 26.05 10.00 -2.38
CA TRP A 211 25.19 9.00 -3.01
C TRP A 211 25.79 8.51 -4.33
N ASP A 212 26.23 7.25 -4.34
CA ASP A 212 26.67 6.56 -5.55
C ASP A 212 25.47 5.79 -6.13
N GLU A 213 24.88 6.37 -7.18
CA GLU A 213 23.78 5.76 -7.93
C GLU A 213 24.18 4.39 -8.52
N GLU A 214 25.47 4.11 -8.70
CA GLU A 214 25.98 2.80 -9.15
C GLU A 214 26.06 1.75 -8.03
N ALA A 215 25.92 2.13 -6.76
CA ALA A 215 25.89 1.20 -5.62
C ALA A 215 24.46 0.85 -5.18
N ASN A 216 23.45 1.59 -5.64
CA ASN A 216 22.04 1.44 -5.27
C ASN A 216 21.33 0.31 -6.05
N TRP A 217 21.81 -0.91 -5.84
CA TRP A 217 21.21 -2.13 -6.40
C TRP A 217 20.60 -2.98 -5.29
N ILE A 218 19.38 -3.43 -5.50
CA ILE A 218 18.81 -4.53 -4.72
C ILE A 218 19.28 -5.82 -5.41
N GLN A 219 19.90 -6.73 -4.65
CA GLN A 219 20.25 -8.06 -5.13
C GLN A 219 19.12 -9.02 -4.74
N GLU A 220 18.09 -9.13 -5.58
CA GLU A 220 17.02 -10.11 -5.39
C GLU A 220 17.52 -11.53 -5.79
N PRO A 221 17.16 -12.60 -5.07
CA PRO A 221 17.51 -13.96 -5.47
C PRO A 221 16.73 -14.34 -6.73
N GLY A 222 17.43 -14.48 -7.85
CA GLY A 222 16.88 -15.02 -9.11
C GLY A 222 16.46 -13.99 -10.16
N TRP A 223 16.46 -12.70 -9.83
CA TRP A 223 16.21 -11.60 -10.76
C TRP A 223 17.45 -10.70 -10.77
N GLY A 224 17.96 -10.36 -11.97
CA GLY A 224 19.20 -9.58 -12.11
C GLY A 224 19.16 -8.27 -11.32
N LYS A 225 20.34 -7.74 -10.97
CA LYS A 225 20.46 -6.47 -10.23
C LYS A 225 19.51 -5.42 -10.82
N VAL A 226 18.56 -4.92 -10.04
CA VAL A 226 17.65 -3.84 -10.46
C VAL A 226 18.15 -2.54 -9.86
N LYS A 227 18.37 -1.51 -10.70
CA LYS A 227 18.67 -0.16 -10.19
C LYS A 227 17.44 0.34 -9.46
N SER A 228 17.56 0.62 -8.16
CA SER A 228 16.57 1.44 -7.49
C SER A 228 16.62 2.83 -8.15
N ARG A 229 15.47 3.35 -8.61
CA ARG A 229 15.35 4.63 -9.32
C ARG A 229 15.59 5.87 -8.43
N ALA A 230 16.15 5.69 -7.24
CA ALA A 230 16.50 6.79 -6.36
C ALA A 230 17.76 7.50 -6.91
N GLY A 231 17.54 8.52 -7.73
CA GLY A 231 18.54 9.56 -7.95
C GLY A 231 18.92 10.20 -6.61
N PHE A 232 20.07 10.88 -6.60
CA PHE A 232 20.59 11.67 -5.48
C PHE A 232 19.51 12.18 -4.50
N VAL A 233 19.58 11.79 -3.22
CA VAL A 233 18.72 12.35 -2.17
C VAL A 233 18.94 13.86 -2.14
N PRO A 234 17.93 14.68 -2.47
CA PRO A 234 18.14 16.12 -2.55
C PRO A 234 18.56 16.70 -1.21
N SER A 235 19.48 17.68 -1.21
CA SER A 235 19.97 18.30 0.04
C SER A 235 18.84 18.91 0.87
N TRP A 236 17.83 19.49 0.20
CA TRP A 236 16.66 20.04 0.86
C TRP A 236 15.86 19.00 1.65
N LEU A 237 15.89 17.72 1.23
CA LEU A 237 15.21 16.65 1.95
C LEU A 237 15.97 16.29 3.22
N LEU A 238 17.31 16.23 3.13
CA LEU A 238 18.18 16.00 4.29
C LEU A 238 18.00 17.09 5.35
N GLU A 239 17.80 18.34 4.94
CA GLU A 239 17.54 19.47 5.84
C GLU A 239 16.22 19.37 6.62
N ARG A 240 15.26 18.55 6.16
CA ARG A 240 13.97 18.34 6.83
C ARG A 240 14.01 17.19 7.84
N ILE A 241 15.10 16.41 7.89
CA ILE A 241 15.20 15.23 8.74
C ILE A 241 15.81 15.59 10.09
N HIS A 242 15.02 15.34 11.13
CA HIS A 242 15.43 15.37 12.52
C HIS A 242 15.67 13.94 12.99
N TYR A 243 16.94 13.58 13.17
CA TYR A 243 17.34 12.25 13.61
C TYR A 243 17.51 12.18 15.12
N TYR A 244 16.95 11.14 15.75
CA TYR A 244 17.03 10.88 17.17
C TYR A 244 17.58 9.47 17.39
N ASN A 245 18.80 9.38 17.94
CA ASN A 245 19.36 8.10 18.35
C ASN A 245 18.79 7.65 19.70
N LYS A 246 17.50 7.30 19.73
CA LYS A 246 16.74 6.95 20.94
C LYS A 246 15.63 5.96 20.62
N TYR A 247 15.28 5.13 21.59
CA TYR A 247 14.07 4.31 21.56
C TYR A 247 12.81 5.19 21.60
N ALA A 248 11.89 4.92 20.68
CA ALA A 248 10.50 5.37 20.78
C ALA A 248 9.76 4.54 21.85
N GLY A 249 9.15 5.18 22.83
CA GLY A 249 8.47 4.48 23.92
C GLY A 249 7.43 5.32 24.65
N VAL A 250 7.10 4.90 25.89
CA VAL A 250 6.12 5.55 26.79
C VAL A 250 6.76 6.27 27.98
N VAL A 251 8.10 6.34 28.03
CA VAL A 251 8.86 6.98 29.11
C VAL A 251 10.00 7.82 28.55
N ASP A 252 10.29 8.94 29.21
CA ASP A 252 11.48 9.73 28.91
C ASP A 252 12.64 9.30 29.81
N ASN A 253 13.76 8.98 29.17
CA ASN A 253 15.03 8.77 29.85
C ASN A 253 16.21 9.05 28.90
N VAL A 254 17.41 8.64 29.29
CA VAL A 254 18.63 8.89 28.49
C VAL A 254 18.55 8.20 27.12
N SER A 255 17.98 7.00 27.05
CA SER A 255 17.94 6.17 25.84
C SER A 255 16.57 6.13 25.16
N ALA A 256 15.52 6.71 25.75
CA ALA A 256 14.16 6.64 25.23
C ALA A 256 13.42 7.97 25.32
N VAL A 257 12.45 8.16 24.42
CA VAL A 257 11.54 9.31 24.39
C VAL A 257 10.10 8.81 24.54
N ASN A 258 9.32 9.48 25.37
CA ASN A 258 7.87 9.28 25.38
C ASN A 258 7.29 9.93 24.11
N ILE A 259 6.88 9.10 23.14
CA ILE A 259 6.45 9.60 21.82
C ILE A 259 5.14 10.38 21.88
N THR A 260 4.19 9.98 22.72
CA THR A 260 2.94 10.72 22.91
C THR A 260 3.21 12.14 23.41
N ARG A 261 4.05 12.27 24.44
CA ARG A 261 4.48 13.57 24.97
C ARG A 261 5.28 14.36 23.94
N PHE A 262 6.21 13.71 23.24
CA PHE A 262 7.00 14.35 22.18
C PHE A 262 6.10 14.98 21.10
N MET A 263 5.12 14.23 20.60
CA MET A 263 4.16 14.72 19.60
C MET A 263 3.30 15.88 20.12
N LYS A 264 2.76 15.75 21.34
CA LYS A 264 1.81 16.73 21.90
C LYS A 264 2.47 17.99 22.49
N GLU A 265 3.62 17.84 23.13
CA GLU A 265 4.23 18.92 23.92
C GLU A 265 5.45 19.54 23.25
N GLU A 266 6.31 18.73 22.63
CA GLU A 266 7.51 19.23 21.95
C GLU A 266 7.19 19.70 20.54
N LEU A 267 6.63 18.82 19.72
CA LEU A 267 6.21 19.16 18.36
C LEU A 267 4.94 20.00 18.32
N LYS A 268 4.11 19.90 19.37
CA LYS A 268 2.83 20.60 19.49
C LYS A 268 1.93 20.37 18.28
N LEU A 269 1.87 19.12 17.83
CA LEU A 269 1.06 18.73 16.68
C LEU A 269 -0.41 18.97 16.99
N THR A 270 -1.13 19.50 16.01
CA THR A 270 -2.56 19.77 16.10
C THR A 270 -3.32 19.14 14.92
N PRO A 271 -4.66 19.06 14.96
CA PRO A 271 -5.45 18.53 13.84
C PRO A 271 -5.37 19.35 12.54
N GLU A 272 -4.74 20.53 12.56
CA GLU A 272 -4.48 21.34 11.36
C GLU A 272 -3.17 20.95 10.64
N ASP A 273 -2.32 20.17 11.29
CA ASP A 273 -1.13 19.57 10.69
C ASP A 273 -1.52 18.28 9.96
N THR A 274 -0.77 17.91 8.92
CA THR A 274 -0.83 16.54 8.42
C THR A 274 0.21 15.70 9.14
N VAL A 275 -0.16 14.57 9.73
CA VAL A 275 0.78 13.71 10.48
C VAL A 275 0.65 12.25 10.06
N ILE A 276 1.74 11.72 9.53
CA ILE A 276 1.86 10.31 9.13
C ILE A 276 2.87 9.65 10.06
N VAL A 277 2.49 8.51 10.63
CA VAL A 277 3.35 7.77 11.57
C VAL A 277 3.62 6.37 11.04
N LYS A 278 4.89 5.97 10.99
CA LYS A 278 5.32 4.58 10.83
C LYS A 278 5.89 4.07 12.15
N MET A 279 5.46 2.88 12.56
CA MET A 279 5.81 2.26 13.82
C MET A 279 6.21 0.80 13.61
N ASP A 280 7.48 0.51 13.82
CA ASP A 280 8.10 -0.82 13.73
C ASP A 280 9.36 -0.71 14.59
N ILE A 281 9.21 -1.13 15.84
CA ILE A 281 10.11 -0.85 16.97
C ILE A 281 10.20 -2.06 17.90
N GLU A 282 10.22 -3.25 17.29
CA GLU A 282 10.63 -4.51 17.92
C GLU A 282 9.84 -4.85 19.21
N GLY A 283 8.53 -4.62 19.21
CA GLY A 283 7.62 -4.97 20.31
C GLY A 283 7.24 -3.81 21.23
N ALA A 284 7.90 -2.65 21.12
CA ALA A 284 7.55 -1.47 21.92
C ALA A 284 6.23 -0.81 21.48
N GLU A 285 5.69 -1.18 20.31
CA GLU A 285 4.44 -0.65 19.73
C GLU A 285 3.28 -0.84 20.70
N TRP A 286 3.17 -2.05 21.27
CA TRP A 286 2.04 -2.44 22.09
C TRP A 286 1.73 -1.44 23.21
N ASN A 287 2.75 -1.01 23.96
CA ASN A 287 2.54 -0.09 25.08
C ASN A 287 2.09 1.29 24.59
N ILE A 288 2.67 1.79 23.49
CA ILE A 288 2.30 3.07 22.89
C ILE A 288 0.85 3.01 22.39
N LEU A 289 0.50 1.97 21.63
CA LEU A 289 -0.84 1.81 21.06
C LEU A 289 -1.91 1.62 22.13
N TYR A 290 -1.62 0.90 23.22
CA TYR A 290 -2.55 0.80 24.35
C TYR A 290 -2.86 2.14 24.99
N ASP A 291 -1.92 3.07 24.99
CA ASP A 291 -2.15 4.42 25.49
C ASP A 291 -2.89 5.27 24.44
N TRP A 292 -2.55 5.14 23.16
CA TRP A 292 -3.23 5.87 22.06
C TRP A 292 -4.69 5.48 21.87
N VAL A 293 -5.06 4.20 22.04
CA VAL A 293 -6.46 3.75 22.01
C VAL A 293 -7.30 4.38 23.12
N LYS A 294 -6.68 4.77 24.24
CA LYS A 294 -7.35 5.43 25.37
C LYS A 294 -7.35 6.95 25.27
N ASP A 295 -6.51 7.53 24.41
CA ASP A 295 -6.35 8.97 24.25
C ASP A 295 -7.21 9.45 23.06
N PRO A 296 -8.34 10.14 23.31
CA PRO A 296 -9.24 10.58 22.24
C PRO A 296 -8.65 11.68 21.35
N GLU A 297 -7.54 12.32 21.74
CA GLU A 297 -6.91 13.37 20.94
C GLU A 297 -5.96 12.79 19.89
N MET A 298 -5.33 11.64 20.16
CA MET A 298 -4.37 11.02 19.24
C MET A 298 -4.92 10.71 17.84
N PRO A 299 -6.15 10.18 17.64
CA PRO A 299 -6.70 9.98 16.29
C PRO A 299 -7.04 11.29 15.55
N GLN A 300 -7.10 12.42 16.28
CA GLN A 300 -7.25 13.76 15.69
C GLN A 300 -5.90 14.35 15.29
N ILE A 301 -4.82 13.94 15.95
CA ILE A 301 -3.45 14.37 15.64
C ILE A 301 -2.85 13.53 14.52
N ILE A 302 -3.07 12.21 14.52
CA ILE A 302 -2.50 11.28 13.54
C ILE A 302 -3.49 11.08 12.40
N ASP A 303 -3.09 11.48 11.19
CA ASP A 303 -3.88 11.27 10.00
C ASP A 303 -3.92 9.81 9.61
N GLU A 304 -2.74 9.20 9.53
CA GLU A 304 -2.54 7.83 9.09
C GLU A 304 -1.41 7.15 9.87
N LEU A 305 -1.64 5.89 10.23
CA LEU A 305 -0.75 5.09 11.06
C LEU A 305 -0.41 3.79 10.33
N PHE A 306 0.88 3.53 10.17
CA PHE A 306 1.43 2.29 9.65
C PHE A 306 2.12 1.57 10.79
N VAL A 307 1.72 0.34 11.12
CA VAL A 307 2.27 -0.36 12.28
C VAL A 307 2.59 -1.84 12.04
N GLU A 308 3.82 -2.23 12.38
CA GLU A 308 4.27 -3.61 12.44
C GLU A 308 4.06 -4.11 13.85
N LEU A 309 2.99 -4.89 14.03
CA LEU A 309 2.73 -5.52 15.30
C LEU A 309 3.57 -6.78 15.42
N HIS A 310 4.57 -6.69 16.30
CA HIS A 310 5.40 -7.79 16.71
C HIS A 310 4.62 -8.75 17.63
N TYR A 311 4.23 -9.92 17.12
CA TYR A 311 3.50 -10.96 17.85
C TYR A 311 4.01 -12.37 17.51
N TRP A 312 3.62 -13.36 18.31
CA TRP A 312 3.97 -14.76 18.11
C TRP A 312 3.06 -15.46 17.10
N HIS A 313 3.68 -16.16 16.15
CA HIS A 313 3.00 -17.06 15.22
C HIS A 313 3.89 -18.29 14.96
N PRO A 314 3.35 -19.51 14.79
CA PRO A 314 4.15 -20.70 14.48
C PRO A 314 5.07 -20.55 13.26
N ASP A 315 4.65 -19.76 12.27
CA ASP A 315 5.41 -19.50 11.04
C ASP A 315 6.45 -18.38 11.20
N ASN A 316 6.35 -17.57 12.27
CA ASN A 316 7.24 -16.45 12.53
C ASN A 316 8.26 -16.86 13.59
N LYS A 317 9.55 -16.60 13.35
CA LYS A 317 10.63 -16.96 14.29
C LYS A 317 10.75 -16.01 15.48
N TRP A 318 9.83 -15.08 15.67
CA TRP A 318 9.92 -14.06 16.69
C TRP A 318 9.42 -14.57 18.05
N ASP A 319 10.16 -14.30 19.11
CA ASP A 319 9.87 -14.82 20.45
C ASP A 319 8.91 -13.92 21.27
N PHE A 320 7.94 -13.28 20.60
CA PHE A 320 6.94 -12.42 21.25
C PHE A 320 5.76 -13.23 21.79
N LYS A 321 6.02 -14.23 22.64
CA LYS A 321 5.02 -15.18 23.17
C LYS A 321 3.83 -14.55 23.92
N ARG A 322 3.87 -13.25 24.20
CA ARG A 322 2.82 -12.54 24.92
C ARG A 322 1.57 -12.30 24.08
N TRP A 323 1.73 -12.07 22.77
CA TRP A 323 0.65 -11.66 21.88
C TRP A 323 0.55 -12.62 20.72
N GLY A 324 -0.68 -12.95 20.32
CA GLY A 324 -0.96 -13.72 19.12
C GLY A 324 -1.47 -12.86 17.97
N ARG A 325 -1.64 -13.51 16.82
CA ARG A 325 -2.25 -12.92 15.60
C ARG A 325 -3.60 -12.25 15.86
N VAL A 326 -4.44 -12.88 16.68
CA VAL A 326 -5.77 -12.35 17.04
C VAL A 326 -5.65 -11.06 17.84
N ASP A 327 -4.71 -10.99 18.79
CA ASP A 327 -4.45 -9.79 19.57
C ASP A 327 -4.00 -8.64 18.66
N ALA A 328 -3.14 -8.93 17.68
CA ALA A 328 -2.66 -7.92 16.74
C ALA A 328 -3.78 -7.40 15.83
N THR A 329 -4.63 -8.31 15.33
CA THR A 329 -5.81 -7.94 14.53
C THR A 329 -6.79 -7.11 15.34
N ARG A 330 -7.03 -7.51 16.60
CA ARG A 330 -7.89 -6.77 17.52
C ARG A 330 -7.33 -5.38 17.83
N MET A 331 -6.02 -5.23 17.99
CA MET A 331 -5.38 -3.92 18.21
C MET A 331 -5.61 -2.96 17.03
N LEU A 332 -5.42 -3.41 15.78
CA LEU A 332 -5.73 -2.55 14.62
C LEU A 332 -7.22 -2.22 14.53
N ALA A 333 -8.09 -3.18 14.85
CA ALA A 333 -9.53 -2.94 14.89
C ALA A 333 -9.90 -1.90 15.96
N ASP A 334 -9.29 -1.97 17.15
CA ASP A 334 -9.45 -0.98 18.22
C ASP A 334 -9.00 0.41 17.76
N LEU A 335 -7.85 0.52 17.09
CA LEU A 335 -7.36 1.78 16.52
C LEU A 335 -8.36 2.35 15.50
N ARG A 336 -8.83 1.54 14.56
CA ARG A 336 -9.79 1.97 13.54
C ARG A 336 -11.13 2.39 14.14
N PHE A 337 -11.61 1.65 15.13
CA PHE A 337 -12.81 1.99 15.89
C PHE A 337 -12.66 3.32 16.64
N ARG A 338 -11.46 3.64 17.11
CA ARG A 338 -11.12 4.94 17.73
C ARG A 338 -10.87 6.06 16.70
N GLY A 339 -10.93 5.77 15.40
CA GLY A 339 -10.82 6.76 14.33
C GLY A 339 -9.41 6.89 13.73
N PHE A 340 -8.45 6.07 14.11
CA PHE A 340 -7.15 6.02 13.43
C PHE A 340 -7.30 5.38 12.06
N TYR A 341 -6.81 6.05 11.02
CA TYR A 341 -6.65 5.44 9.71
C TYR A 341 -5.40 4.55 9.73
N ALA A 342 -5.57 3.33 10.25
CA ALA A 342 -4.45 2.45 10.63
C ALA A 342 -4.29 1.26 9.68
N HIS A 343 -3.05 0.99 9.28
CA HIS A 343 -2.62 -0.07 8.37
C HIS A 343 -1.59 -0.97 9.03
N TYR A 344 -1.50 -2.21 8.58
CA TYR A 344 -0.32 -3.02 8.85
C TYR A 344 0.89 -2.45 8.10
N TRP A 345 2.04 -2.40 8.78
CA TRP A 345 3.36 -2.25 8.20
C TRP A 345 4.09 -3.59 8.32
N ASP A 346 4.85 -3.98 7.30
CA ASP A 346 5.55 -5.27 7.27
C ASP A 346 6.63 -5.34 6.20
#